data_AF-A0A2R6JAT4-F1
#
_entry.id   AF-A0A2R6JAT4-F1
#
_cell.length_a   1.000
_cell.length_b   1.000
_cell.length_c   1.000
_cell.angle_alpha   90.00
_cell.angle_beta   90.00
_cell.angle_gamma   90.00
#
_symmetry.space_group_name_H-M   'P 1'
#
loop_
_entity.id
_entity.type
_entity.pdbx_description
1 polymer ?
#
loop_
_entity_poly.entity_id
_entity_poly.type
_entity_poly.pdbx_seq_one_letter_code
_entity_poly.pdbx_strand_id
1 'polypeptide(L)'
;MSGATRLAGLVVALAVVSSALAAPATAGHGGEEFRVVLDAGGDAEVSVTYTYDLETTAERDAFESLSANETARERLATRFENRMSGVAADAGNATGRSMSVDDAAVDVESTDEVGVVTLTLRWEKLAAVDGDRLVVTEPFASGFEPDRRFVVVPPEGYAVADAARSSRWRPSRWRPRRSSSGGNGPRYHAAHRACQPTRV
;
A
#
# COMPACT_ATOMS: atom_id res chain seq x y z
N MET A 1 -34.88 6.61 -13.14
CA MET A 1 -34.13 5.87 -14.17
C MET A 1 -32.67 5.94 -13.78
N SER A 2 -32.18 4.92 -13.08
CA SER A 2 -30.86 4.91 -12.46
C SER A 2 -29.78 4.63 -13.49
N GLY A 3 -28.82 5.53 -13.61
CA GLY A 3 -27.61 5.35 -14.40
C GLY A 3 -26.68 4.34 -13.75
N ALA A 4 -26.38 3.26 -14.47
CA ALA A 4 -25.34 2.32 -14.11
C ALA A 4 -24.07 2.70 -14.88
N THR A 5 -23.27 3.61 -14.31
CA THR A 5 -21.91 3.85 -14.81
C THR A 5 -21.02 2.76 -14.24
N ARG A 6 -20.74 1.74 -15.05
CA ARG A 6 -19.77 0.69 -14.74
C ARG A 6 -18.40 1.33 -14.66
N LEU A 7 -17.80 1.38 -13.47
CA LEU A 7 -16.41 1.80 -13.31
C LEU A 7 -15.49 0.71 -13.89
N ALA A 8 -14.75 1.13 -14.91
CA ALA A 8 -13.82 0.34 -15.67
C ALA A 8 -12.64 -0.11 -14.79
N GLY A 9 -12.29 -1.40 -14.88
CA GLY A 9 -11.03 -1.91 -14.34
C GLY A 9 -9.85 -1.25 -15.03
N LEU A 10 -9.01 -0.57 -14.26
CA LEU A 10 -7.83 0.14 -14.73
C LEU A 10 -6.66 -0.84 -14.87
N VAL A 11 -6.54 -1.46 -16.04
CA VAL A 11 -5.31 -2.17 -16.43
C VAL A 11 -4.25 -1.12 -16.72
N VAL A 12 -3.23 -1.01 -15.86
CA VAL A 12 -2.04 -0.18 -16.12
C VAL A 12 -1.21 -0.87 -17.19
N ALA A 13 -1.50 -0.58 -18.46
CA ALA A 13 -0.67 -0.98 -19.58
C ALA A 13 0.44 0.08 -19.74
N LEU A 14 1.65 -0.23 -19.28
CA LEU A 14 2.86 0.50 -19.69
C LEU A 14 3.09 0.23 -21.18
N ALA A 15 2.60 1.12 -22.04
CA ALA A 15 2.90 1.08 -23.46
C ALA A 15 4.31 1.65 -23.71
N VAL A 16 5.27 0.75 -23.98
CA VAL A 16 6.58 1.09 -24.54
C VAL A 16 6.53 0.77 -26.05
N VAL A 17 6.85 1.75 -26.89
CA VAL A 17 6.91 1.61 -28.35
C VAL A 17 8.18 0.87 -28.78
N SER A 18 8.00 -0.33 -29.35
CA SER A 18 8.73 -1.11 -30.39
C SER A 18 10.28 -0.99 -30.51
N SER A 19 11.12 -2.02 -30.69
CA SER A 19 10.96 -3.38 -31.25
C SER A 19 12.07 -4.32 -30.72
N ALA A 20 11.71 -5.26 -29.86
CA ALA A 20 12.42 -6.52 -29.64
C ALA A 20 11.43 -7.38 -28.84
N LEU A 21 11.37 -8.68 -29.12
CA LEU A 21 10.57 -9.64 -28.35
C LEU A 21 11.18 -9.81 -26.95
N ALA A 22 11.23 -8.75 -26.14
CA ALA A 22 11.32 -8.90 -24.70
C ALA A 22 9.90 -9.27 -24.25
N ALA A 23 9.73 -10.50 -23.77
CA ALA A 23 8.56 -10.80 -22.97
C ALA A 23 8.45 -9.71 -21.90
N PRO A 24 7.25 -9.16 -21.62
CA PRO A 24 7.12 -8.25 -20.50
C PRO A 24 7.61 -9.02 -19.27
N ALA A 25 8.55 -8.46 -18.52
CA ALA A 25 8.88 -8.96 -17.20
C ALA A 25 7.56 -9.01 -16.43
N THR A 26 7.01 -10.20 -16.25
CA THR A 26 5.79 -10.35 -15.48
C THR A 26 6.15 -10.09 -14.03
N ALA A 27 5.33 -9.31 -13.33
CA ALA A 27 5.45 -9.24 -11.87
C ALA A 27 5.48 -10.68 -11.35
N GLY A 28 6.58 -11.00 -10.68
CA GLY A 28 6.88 -12.34 -10.24
C GLY A 28 5.95 -12.78 -9.13
N HIS A 29 5.95 -14.07 -8.82
CA HIS A 29 5.14 -14.61 -7.72
C HIS A 29 5.52 -14.07 -6.32
N GLY A 30 6.57 -13.24 -6.23
CA GLY A 30 7.04 -12.53 -5.03
C GLY A 30 6.10 -11.43 -4.50
N GLY A 31 5.11 -11.01 -5.28
CA GLY A 31 3.95 -10.23 -4.82
C GLY A 31 4.15 -8.71 -4.82
N GLU A 32 3.06 -8.00 -5.09
CA GLU A 32 2.96 -6.56 -4.93
C GLU A 32 2.53 -6.22 -3.49
N GLU A 33 3.20 -5.27 -2.86
CA GLU A 33 2.83 -4.73 -1.55
C GLU A 33 2.61 -3.22 -1.62
N PHE A 34 1.51 -2.75 -1.06
CA PHE A 34 1.24 -1.35 -0.76
C PHE A 34 1.33 -1.17 0.75
N ARG A 35 2.26 -0.34 1.21
CA ARG A 35 2.57 -0.15 2.62
C ARG A 35 2.41 1.33 3.00
N VAL A 36 1.85 1.55 4.18
CA VAL A 36 1.67 2.88 4.79
C VAL A 36 2.31 2.84 6.17
N VAL A 37 3.34 3.64 6.39
CA VAL A 37 4.00 3.78 7.69
C VAL A 37 3.61 5.13 8.28
N LEU A 38 2.84 5.11 9.36
CA LEU A 38 2.32 6.32 10.01
C LEU A 38 3.32 6.90 11.01
N ASP A 39 3.34 8.23 11.07
CA ASP A 39 3.92 8.99 12.18
C ASP A 39 2.84 9.44 13.19
N ALA A 40 3.26 9.76 14.42
CA ALA A 40 2.39 10.22 15.49
C ALA A 40 1.66 11.56 15.17
N GLY A 41 2.20 12.38 14.27
CA GLY A 41 1.58 13.60 13.75
C GLY A 41 0.46 13.35 12.72
N GLY A 42 0.29 12.10 12.28
CA GLY A 42 -0.72 11.71 11.30
C GLY A 42 -0.27 11.79 9.84
N ASP A 43 1.00 12.14 9.62
CA ASP A 43 1.67 11.96 8.33
C ASP A 43 1.98 10.48 8.08
N ALA A 44 2.31 10.14 6.84
CA ALA A 44 2.76 8.81 6.49
C ALA A 44 3.84 8.79 5.41
N GLU A 45 4.70 7.79 5.47
CA GLU A 45 5.45 7.32 4.31
C GLU A 45 4.61 6.25 3.61
N VAL A 46 4.41 6.40 2.31
CA VAL A 46 3.70 5.42 1.48
C VAL A 46 4.69 4.78 0.53
N SER A 47 4.68 3.45 0.47
CA SER A 47 5.48 2.70 -0.47
C SER A 47 4.68 1.66 -1.25
N VAL A 48 5.06 1.47 -2.51
CA VAL A 48 4.56 0.39 -3.36
C VAL A 48 5.74 -0.39 -3.90
N THR A 49 5.81 -1.66 -3.53
CA THR A 49 6.88 -2.57 -3.93
C THR A 49 6.36 -3.55 -4.98
N TYR A 50 7.08 -3.65 -6.09
CA TYR A 50 6.87 -4.62 -7.15
C TYR A 50 8.07 -5.56 -7.21
N THR A 51 7.81 -6.86 -7.12
CA THR A 51 8.84 -7.90 -7.24
C THR A 51 8.69 -8.59 -8.59
N TYR A 52 9.79 -8.79 -9.30
CA TYR A 52 9.86 -9.39 -10.62
C TYR A 52 10.80 -10.58 -10.60
N ASP A 53 10.39 -11.68 -11.21
CA ASP A 53 11.29 -12.79 -11.52
C ASP A 53 12.06 -12.43 -12.80
N LEU A 54 13.39 -12.46 -12.74
CA LEU A 54 14.30 -12.09 -13.83
C LEU A 54 14.92 -13.37 -14.41
N GLU A 55 14.10 -14.21 -15.04
CA GLU A 55 14.51 -15.54 -15.50
C GLU A 55 15.48 -15.45 -16.70
N THR A 56 15.29 -14.47 -17.57
CA THR A 56 16.05 -14.29 -18.82
C THR A 56 17.10 -13.19 -18.73
N THR A 57 18.12 -13.26 -19.58
CA THR A 57 19.13 -12.18 -19.68
C THR A 57 18.50 -10.86 -20.11
N ALA A 58 17.51 -10.89 -21.01
CA ALA A 58 16.82 -9.69 -21.46
C ALA A 58 16.08 -8.97 -20.32
N GLU A 59 15.48 -9.70 -19.38
CA GLU A 59 14.82 -9.11 -18.20
C GLU A 59 15.82 -8.49 -17.25
N ARG A 60 16.97 -9.15 -17.01
CA ARG A 60 18.07 -8.62 -16.20
C ARG A 60 18.64 -7.34 -16.82
N ASP A 61 18.93 -7.35 -18.11
CA ASP A 61 19.44 -6.20 -18.86
C ASP A 61 18.45 -5.02 -18.83
N ALA A 62 17.14 -5.30 -18.90
CA ALA A 62 16.10 -4.27 -18.79
C ALA A 62 16.06 -3.64 -17.39
N PHE A 63 16.22 -4.44 -16.34
CA PHE A 63 16.27 -3.96 -14.96
C PHE A 63 17.53 -3.11 -14.71
N GLU A 64 18.69 -3.58 -15.17
CA GLU A 64 19.96 -2.84 -15.10
C GLU A 64 19.84 -1.50 -15.85
N SER A 65 19.23 -1.52 -17.04
CA SER A 65 18.99 -0.32 -17.84
C SER A 65 18.08 0.67 -17.13
N LEU A 66 17.00 0.21 -16.48
CA LEU A 66 16.11 1.07 -15.69
C LEU A 66 16.84 1.64 -14.47
N SER A 67 17.59 0.81 -13.76
CA SER A 67 18.39 1.21 -12.60
C SER A 67 19.40 2.30 -12.96
N ALA A 68 20.11 2.15 -14.07
CA ALA A 68 21.09 3.12 -14.53
C ALA A 68 20.48 4.41 -15.12
N ASN A 69 19.18 4.42 -15.46
CA ASN A 69 18.54 5.54 -16.13
C ASN A 69 17.82 6.47 -15.15
N GLU A 70 18.55 7.46 -14.62
CA GLU A 70 18.04 8.49 -13.71
C GLU A 70 16.77 9.17 -14.24
N THR A 71 16.80 9.63 -15.50
CA THR A 71 15.66 10.34 -16.11
C THR A 71 14.41 9.48 -16.22
N ALA A 72 14.56 8.17 -16.46
CA ALA A 72 13.43 7.25 -16.46
C ALA A 72 12.83 7.08 -15.05
N ARG A 73 13.70 6.93 -14.03
CA ARG A 73 13.29 6.83 -12.62
C ARG A 73 12.57 8.10 -12.14
N GLU A 74 13.11 9.29 -12.45
CA GLU A 74 12.49 10.58 -12.13
C GLU A 74 11.10 10.71 -12.78
N ARG A 75 10.98 10.36 -14.06
CA ARG A 75 9.67 10.38 -14.76
C ARG A 75 8.66 9.43 -14.13
N LEU A 76 9.10 8.27 -13.66
CA LEU A 76 8.24 7.33 -12.96
C LEU A 76 7.81 7.87 -11.59
N ALA A 77 8.74 8.47 -10.83
CA ALA A 77 8.46 9.14 -9.57
C ALA A 77 7.41 10.25 -9.75
N THR A 78 7.60 11.15 -10.71
CA THR A 78 6.64 12.23 -11.01
C THR A 78 5.25 11.70 -11.38
N ARG A 79 5.16 10.61 -12.14
CA ARG A 79 3.86 9.99 -12.46
C ARG A 79 3.19 9.40 -11.23
N PHE A 80 3.97 8.76 -10.36
CA PHE A 80 3.49 8.20 -9.11
C PHE A 80 2.96 9.30 -8.18
N GLU A 81 3.73 10.38 -8.00
CA GLU A 81 3.32 11.55 -7.23
C GLU A 81 2.01 12.14 -7.75
N ASN A 82 1.94 12.47 -9.05
CA ASN A 82 0.74 13.06 -9.64
C ASN A 82 -0.51 12.20 -9.45
N ARG A 83 -0.37 10.88 -9.59
CA ARG A 83 -1.49 9.95 -9.34
C ARG A 83 -1.92 10.03 -7.87
N MET A 84 -0.98 9.98 -6.95
CA MET A 84 -1.25 9.97 -5.51
C MET A 84 -1.74 11.33 -5.01
N SER A 85 -1.34 12.44 -5.62
CA SER A 85 -1.89 13.77 -5.39
C SER A 85 -3.39 13.84 -5.69
N GLY A 86 -3.83 13.16 -6.76
CA GLY A 86 -5.26 13.02 -7.04
C GLY A 86 -6.01 12.27 -5.93
N VAL A 87 -5.43 11.15 -5.47
CA VAL A 87 -6.02 10.37 -4.36
C VAL A 87 -6.05 11.17 -3.06
N ALA A 88 -5.00 11.93 -2.76
CA ALA A 88 -4.93 12.80 -1.59
C ALA A 88 -5.94 13.93 -1.63
N ALA A 89 -6.15 14.54 -2.80
CA ALA A 89 -7.19 15.55 -2.99
C ALA A 89 -8.59 14.97 -2.76
N ASP A 90 -8.89 13.80 -3.32
CA ASP A 90 -10.19 13.12 -3.15
C ASP A 90 -10.43 12.72 -1.69
N ALA A 91 -9.44 12.12 -1.04
CA ALA A 91 -9.50 11.76 0.39
C ALA A 91 -9.63 13.00 1.28
N GLY A 92 -8.94 14.08 0.93
CA GLY A 92 -9.04 15.37 1.60
C GLY A 92 -10.44 15.96 1.53
N ASN A 93 -11.03 15.97 0.33
CA ASN A 93 -12.41 16.40 0.10
C ASN A 93 -13.42 15.55 0.88
N ALA A 94 -13.29 14.23 0.83
CA ALA A 94 -14.20 13.30 1.50
C ALA A 94 -14.14 13.40 3.03
N THR A 95 -12.98 13.77 3.59
CA THR A 95 -12.78 13.88 5.04
C THR A 95 -12.84 15.31 5.56
N GLY A 96 -12.92 16.31 4.68
CA GLY A 96 -12.86 17.73 5.04
C GLY A 96 -11.49 18.16 5.58
N ARG A 97 -10.40 17.51 5.16
CA ARG A 97 -9.02 17.80 5.58
C ARG A 97 -8.16 18.16 4.38
N SER A 98 -7.24 19.10 4.52
CA SER A 98 -6.20 19.32 3.50
C SER A 98 -5.13 18.24 3.64
N MET A 99 -4.85 17.53 2.54
CA MET A 99 -3.79 16.53 2.44
C MET A 99 -2.91 16.86 1.24
N SER A 100 -1.65 16.44 1.31
CA SER A 100 -0.64 16.63 0.27
C SER A 100 0.18 15.36 0.13
N VAL A 101 0.76 15.16 -1.05
CA VAL A 101 1.86 14.22 -1.24
C VAL A 101 3.01 14.90 -1.93
N ASP A 102 4.21 14.48 -1.59
CA ASP A 102 5.48 15.06 -2.02
C ASP A 102 6.62 14.05 -1.84
N ASP A 103 7.83 14.45 -2.22
CA ASP A 103 9.05 13.66 -2.08
C ASP A 103 8.95 12.25 -2.72
N ALA A 104 8.30 12.16 -3.89
CA ALA A 104 8.21 10.89 -4.58
C ALA A 104 9.58 10.44 -5.11
N ALA A 105 9.91 9.17 -4.87
CA ALA A 105 11.14 8.55 -5.33
C ALA A 105 10.89 7.14 -5.87
N VAL A 106 11.84 6.65 -6.67
CA VAL A 106 11.86 5.29 -7.20
C VAL A 106 13.22 4.70 -6.93
N ASP A 107 13.20 3.58 -6.22
CA ASP A 107 14.35 2.73 -5.98
C ASP A 107 14.22 1.43 -6.78
N VAL A 108 15.33 1.00 -7.36
CA VAL A 108 15.39 -0.17 -8.25
C VAL A 108 16.57 -1.01 -7.82
N GLU A 109 16.28 -2.19 -7.28
CA GLU A 109 17.28 -3.15 -6.83
C GLU A 109 17.12 -4.46 -7.59
N SER A 110 18.20 -5.19 -7.77
CA SER A 110 18.13 -6.54 -8.30
C SER A 110 19.20 -7.43 -7.69
N THR A 111 18.90 -8.72 -7.57
CA THR A 111 19.84 -9.77 -7.15
C THR A 111 19.57 -10.99 -8.01
N ASP A 112 20.55 -11.38 -8.82
CA ASP A 112 20.58 -12.54 -9.73
C ASP A 112 19.29 -12.78 -10.54
N GLU A 113 18.25 -13.31 -9.90
CA GLU A 113 16.99 -13.76 -10.49
C GLU A 113 15.78 -12.95 -10.01
N VAL A 114 15.96 -11.96 -9.14
CA VAL A 114 14.87 -11.15 -8.59
C VAL A 114 15.16 -9.66 -8.75
N GLY A 115 14.21 -8.93 -9.30
CA GLY A 115 14.20 -7.48 -9.38
C GLY A 115 13.14 -6.90 -8.45
N VAL A 116 13.46 -5.79 -7.78
CA VAL A 116 12.55 -5.07 -6.88
C VAL A 116 12.49 -3.62 -7.31
N VAL A 117 11.29 -3.12 -7.58
CA VAL A 117 11.04 -1.68 -7.76
C VAL A 117 10.21 -1.19 -6.58
N THR A 118 10.74 -0.22 -5.84
CA THR A 118 10.03 0.43 -4.74
C THR A 118 9.76 1.88 -5.09
N LEU A 119 8.48 2.25 -5.16
CA LEU A 119 8.09 3.65 -5.26
C LEU A 119 7.72 4.14 -3.87
N THR A 120 8.29 5.27 -3.45
CA THR A 120 8.01 5.89 -2.15
C THR A 120 7.51 7.30 -2.34
N LEU A 121 6.72 7.81 -1.39
CA LEU A 121 6.38 9.22 -1.26
C LEU A 121 6.04 9.55 0.19
N ARG A 122 6.04 10.85 0.51
CA ARG A 122 5.50 11.38 1.75
C ARG A 122 4.04 11.79 1.56
N TRP A 123 3.19 11.43 2.50
CA TRP A 123 1.80 11.84 2.56
C TRP A 123 1.53 12.62 3.85
N GLU A 124 1.20 13.89 3.70
CA GLU A 124 0.88 14.77 4.83
C GLU A 124 -0.58 14.64 5.28
N LYS A 125 -0.79 14.58 6.60
CA LYS A 125 -2.12 14.58 7.25
C LYS A 125 -3.05 13.45 6.81
N LEU A 126 -2.49 12.30 6.44
CA LEU A 126 -3.26 11.10 6.08
C LEU A 126 -4.21 10.67 7.22
N ALA A 127 -3.67 10.53 8.43
CA ALA A 127 -4.45 10.18 9.61
C ALA A 127 -4.94 11.43 10.35
N ALA A 128 -6.17 11.36 10.86
CA ALA A 128 -6.68 12.36 11.78
C ALA A 128 -6.14 12.06 13.18
N VAL A 129 -5.62 13.08 13.85
CA VAL A 129 -5.14 13.00 15.24
C VAL A 129 -6.27 13.45 16.17
N ASP A 130 -6.69 12.55 17.06
CA ASP A 130 -7.74 12.78 18.07
C ASP A 130 -7.19 12.39 19.45
N GLY A 131 -6.60 13.37 20.14
CA GLY A 131 -5.82 13.12 21.36
C GLY A 131 -4.68 12.13 21.09
N ASP A 132 -4.66 11.02 21.82
CA ASP A 132 -3.66 9.95 21.66
C ASP A 132 -4.04 8.90 20.60
N ARG A 133 -4.91 9.24 19.65
CA ARG A 133 -5.42 8.30 18.65
C ARG A 133 -5.24 8.82 17.23
N LEU A 134 -4.77 7.92 16.37
CA LEU A 134 -4.76 8.10 14.92
C LEU A 134 -5.96 7.38 14.29
N VAL A 135 -6.62 8.05 13.35
CA VAL A 135 -7.73 7.50 12.57
C VAL A 135 -7.42 7.66 11.08
N VAL A 136 -7.29 6.53 10.40
CA VAL A 136 -7.18 6.48 8.94
C VAL A 136 -8.54 6.07 8.39
N THR A 137 -9.08 6.87 7.47
CA THR A 137 -10.35 6.62 6.81
C THR A 137 -10.12 6.54 5.31
N GLU A 138 -10.40 7.62 4.58
CA GLU A 138 -10.12 7.70 3.16
C GLU A 138 -8.62 7.85 2.91
N PRO A 139 -8.08 7.27 1.83
CA PRO A 139 -8.80 6.56 0.75
C PRO A 139 -9.08 5.07 1.02
N PHE A 140 -8.80 4.55 2.22
CA PHE A 140 -8.77 3.11 2.51
C PHE A 140 -10.05 2.55 3.15
N ALA A 141 -11.11 3.35 3.26
CA ALA A 141 -12.35 2.95 3.91
C ALA A 141 -13.48 2.70 2.89
N SER A 142 -13.78 3.68 2.03
CA SER A 142 -14.94 3.62 1.14
C SER A 142 -14.64 2.81 -0.12
N GLY A 143 -15.08 1.55 -0.15
CA GLY A 143 -14.94 0.69 -1.34
C GLY A 143 -13.49 0.30 -1.64
N PHE A 144 -12.60 0.43 -0.65
CA PHE A 144 -11.22 0.01 -0.78
C PHE A 144 -11.14 -1.51 -0.76
N GLU A 145 -10.86 -2.08 -1.93
CA GLU A 145 -10.58 -3.50 -2.12
C GLU A 145 -9.16 -3.61 -2.68
N PRO A 146 -8.16 -3.88 -1.82
CA PRO A 146 -6.79 -3.93 -2.29
C PRO A 146 -6.61 -5.14 -3.21
N ASP A 147 -6.22 -4.87 -4.45
CA ASP A 147 -5.79 -5.85 -5.45
C ASP A 147 -4.44 -6.53 -5.10
N ARG A 148 -3.76 -6.03 -4.07
CA ARG A 148 -2.44 -6.47 -3.63
C ARG A 148 -2.35 -6.55 -2.11
N ARG A 149 -1.20 -6.99 -1.59
CA ARG A 149 -0.99 -6.96 -0.13
C ARG A 149 -1.00 -5.52 0.35
N PHE A 150 -1.88 -5.20 1.30
CA PHE A 150 -1.98 -3.86 1.90
C PHE A 150 -1.58 -3.93 3.38
N VAL A 151 -0.58 -3.13 3.77
CA VAL A 151 -0.03 -3.10 5.12
C VAL A 151 -0.06 -1.68 5.66
N VAL A 152 -0.60 -1.52 6.87
CA VAL A 152 -0.51 -0.26 7.61
C VAL A 152 0.30 -0.51 8.87
N VAL A 153 1.37 0.27 9.05
CA VAL A 153 2.27 0.20 10.18
C VAL A 153 2.02 1.43 11.05
N PRO A 154 1.63 1.25 12.32
CA PRO A 154 1.45 2.36 13.23
C PRO A 154 2.80 2.93 13.69
N PRO A 155 2.81 4.15 14.24
CA PRO A 155 4.00 4.67 14.89
C PRO A 155 4.39 3.79 16.09
N GLU A 156 5.65 3.90 16.51
CA GLU A 156 6.11 3.21 17.71
C GLU A 156 5.26 3.56 18.94
N GLY A 157 5.02 2.57 19.79
CA GLY A 157 4.16 2.73 20.96
C GLY A 157 2.65 2.68 20.67
N TYR A 158 2.21 2.68 19.40
CA TYR A 158 0.81 2.49 19.01
C TYR A 158 0.50 1.03 18.67
N ALA A 159 -0.77 0.64 18.78
CA ALA A 159 -1.32 -0.67 18.44
C ALA A 159 -2.64 -0.50 17.68
N VAL A 160 -2.98 -1.46 16.82
CA VAL A 160 -4.29 -1.49 16.16
C VAL A 160 -5.34 -1.67 17.25
N ALA A 161 -6.26 -0.70 17.38
CA ALA A 161 -7.39 -0.81 18.30
C ALA A 161 -8.65 -1.31 17.61
N ASP A 162 -8.82 -1.02 16.32
CA ASP A 162 -9.93 -1.48 15.49
C ASP A 162 -9.49 -1.51 14.02
N ALA A 163 -9.91 -2.51 13.26
CA ALA A 163 -9.72 -2.58 11.82
C ALA A 163 -10.94 -3.27 11.20
N ALA A 164 -11.84 -2.49 10.60
CA ALA A 164 -12.97 -3.07 9.91
C ALA A 164 -12.57 -3.52 8.50
N ARG A 165 -12.84 -4.78 8.18
CA ARG A 165 -13.00 -5.21 6.78
C ARG A 165 -14.46 -4.93 6.46
N SER A 166 -14.76 -4.07 5.48
CA SER A 166 -16.15 -3.77 5.15
C SER A 166 -16.86 -5.09 4.79
N SER A 167 -17.97 -5.44 5.44
CA SER A 167 -19.28 -5.05 4.95
C SER A 167 -20.01 -4.23 6.01
N ARG A 168 -20.29 -2.96 5.70
CA ARG A 168 -21.05 -2.02 6.54
C ARG A 168 -20.25 -1.46 7.73
N TRP A 169 -19.47 -0.42 7.42
CA TRP A 169 -19.10 0.74 8.26
C TRP A 169 -18.50 0.48 9.65
N ARG A 170 -17.18 0.74 9.82
CA ARG A 170 -16.52 1.58 10.87
C ARG A 170 -15.00 1.75 10.55
N PRO A 171 -14.35 2.89 10.85
CA PRO A 171 -12.96 3.15 10.47
C PRO A 171 -11.91 2.43 11.33
N SER A 172 -10.72 2.17 10.78
CA SER A 172 -9.57 1.64 11.52
C SER A 172 -9.02 2.67 12.52
N ARG A 173 -8.86 2.24 13.77
CA ARG A 173 -8.47 3.09 14.91
C ARG A 173 -7.23 2.51 15.56
N TRP A 174 -6.29 3.35 15.97
CA TRP A 174 -5.06 2.94 16.68
C TRP A 174 -5.05 3.49 18.11
N ARG A 175 -4.32 2.86 19.04
CA ARG A 175 -4.17 3.33 20.44
C ARG A 175 -2.78 3.02 21.01
N PRO A 176 -2.25 3.83 21.95
CA PRO A 176 -0.98 3.55 22.61
C PRO A 176 -1.01 2.30 23.49
N ARG A 177 0.12 1.59 23.57
CA ARG A 177 0.29 0.36 24.36
C ARG A 177 0.50 0.72 25.84
N ARG A 178 -0.46 0.38 26.71
CA ARG A 178 -0.26 0.44 28.16
C ARG A 178 0.52 -0.80 28.62
N SER A 179 1.69 -0.60 29.20
CA SER A 179 2.45 -1.64 29.90
C SER A 179 1.81 -1.90 31.27
N SER A 180 1.00 -2.95 31.38
CA SER A 180 0.68 -3.54 32.68
C SER A 180 1.78 -4.54 33.03
N SER A 181 2.57 -4.22 34.05
CA SER A 181 3.47 -5.15 34.71
C SER A 181 2.67 -6.32 35.30
N GLY A 182 3.10 -7.56 35.01
CA GLY A 182 2.63 -8.75 35.73
C GLY A 182 2.22 -9.93 34.85
N GLY A 183 3.16 -10.84 34.60
CA GLY A 183 2.96 -12.28 34.78
C GLY A 183 2.08 -13.08 33.79
N ASN A 184 2.76 -13.96 33.05
CA ASN A 184 2.27 -15.22 32.47
C ASN A 184 1.29 -15.14 31.28
N GLY A 185 1.85 -15.04 30.07
CA GLY A 185 1.07 -15.22 28.84
C GLY A 185 0.82 -16.70 28.52
N PRO A 186 -0.24 -17.02 27.77
CA PRO A 186 -0.23 -18.17 26.89
C PRO A 186 0.11 -17.75 25.47
N ARG A 187 1.00 -18.55 24.89
CA ARG A 187 1.41 -18.62 23.50
C ARG A 187 0.18 -18.77 22.58
N TYR A 188 0.16 -18.04 21.46
CA TYR A 188 -0.80 -18.31 20.40
C TYR A 188 -0.40 -19.62 19.69
N HIS A 189 -1.09 -20.71 20.02
CA HIS A 189 -1.22 -21.85 19.12
C HIS A 189 -2.28 -21.52 18.08
N ALA A 190 -1.95 -21.73 16.81
CA ALA A 190 -2.95 -21.89 15.77
C ALA A 190 -3.84 -23.09 16.14
N ALA A 191 -5.11 -22.84 16.45
CA ALA A 191 -6.10 -23.87 16.67
C ALA A 191 -7.10 -23.88 15.50
N HIS A 192 -6.97 -24.91 14.66
CA HIS A 192 -8.08 -25.47 13.91
C HIS A 192 -9.29 -25.69 14.84
N ARG A 193 -10.48 -25.23 14.44
CA ARG A 193 -11.69 -26.08 14.26
C ARG A 193 -12.94 -25.23 14.02
N ALA A 194 -13.62 -25.57 12.93
CA ALA A 194 -15.04 -25.34 12.71
C ALA A 194 -15.89 -26.32 13.56
N CYS A 195 -17.20 -26.03 13.58
CA CYS A 195 -18.34 -26.82 14.08
C CYS A 195 -18.71 -26.67 15.57
N GLN A 196 -19.73 -25.82 15.82
CA GLN A 196 -20.74 -26.09 16.84
C GLN A 196 -21.97 -26.69 16.14
N PRO A 197 -22.56 -27.81 16.62
CA PRO A 197 -23.92 -28.17 16.29
C PRO A 197 -24.89 -27.68 17.37
N THR A 198 -26.06 -27.26 16.88
CA THR A 198 -27.23 -26.76 17.60
C THR A 198 -27.79 -27.77 18.60
N ARG A 199 -28.38 -27.23 19.67
CA ARG A 199 -29.09 -27.96 20.72
C ARG A 199 -30.45 -28.48 20.23
N VAL A 200 -30.76 -29.73 20.58
CA VAL A 200 -32.04 -30.15 21.18
C VAL A 200 -31.70 -31.08 22.33
#